data_AF-L8WQA9-F1
#
_entry.id   AF-L8WQA9-F1
#
_cell.length_a   1.000
_cell.length_b   1.000
_cell.length_c   1.000
_cell.angle_alpha   90.00
_cell.angle_beta   90.00
_cell.angle_gamma   90.00
#
_symmetry.space_group_name_H-M   'P 1'
#
loop_
_entity.id
_entity.type
_entity.pdbx_description
1 polymer ?
#
loop_
_entity_poly.entity_id
_entity_poly.type
_entity_poly.pdbx_seq_one_letter_code
_entity_poly.pdbx_strand_id
1 'polypeptide(L)'
;MLFSTLALLSAVVSGLCANSPPPGSITVGPGGKYSTLSAALKDTSSNVYFVYATSIKERVVITRSNITIYGQTSDELTYSQNKVTIYNNIPASTAGSNEASATVSIHASAKDVKIYNLNIANTYGRGSQAIALAINNTHFGGYGLNLTGYQDTLLTNNGLHFLSKGYINGATDFVSWYNGTPDEL
;
A
#
# COMPACT_ATOMS: atom_id res chain seq x y z
N MET A 1 -25.28 45.24 -25.78
CA MET A 1 -24.76 43.87 -25.57
C MET A 1 -23.95 43.89 -24.29
N LEU A 2 -24.51 43.34 -23.21
CA LEU A 2 -23.87 43.31 -21.89
C LEU A 2 -23.09 41.98 -21.80
N PHE A 3 -21.76 42.04 -21.84
CA PHE A 3 -20.93 40.85 -21.64
C PHE A 3 -20.87 40.54 -20.15
N SER A 4 -21.55 39.47 -19.75
CA SER A 4 -21.49 38.93 -18.39
C SER A 4 -20.20 38.11 -18.27
N THR A 5 -19.21 38.64 -17.57
CA THR A 5 -17.96 37.93 -17.26
C THR A 5 -18.22 36.86 -16.21
N LEU A 6 -18.19 35.60 -16.63
CA LEU A 6 -18.25 34.44 -15.75
C LEU A 6 -16.88 34.29 -15.04
N ALA A 7 -16.81 34.68 -13.77
CA ALA A 7 -15.63 34.42 -12.95
C ALA A 7 -15.57 32.92 -12.64
N LEU A 8 -14.68 32.19 -13.31
CA LEU A 8 -14.34 30.82 -12.95
C LEU A 8 -13.57 30.87 -11.62
N LEU A 9 -14.26 30.58 -10.51
CA LEU A 9 -13.60 30.31 -9.24
C LEU A 9 -12.90 28.96 -9.35
N SER A 10 -11.62 28.96 -9.75
CA SER A 10 -10.77 27.79 -9.63
C SER A 10 -10.60 27.50 -8.14
N ALA A 11 -11.39 26.55 -7.61
CA ALA A 11 -11.10 25.97 -6.32
C ALA A 11 -9.76 25.26 -6.43
N VAL A 12 -8.69 25.94 -6.03
CA VAL A 12 -7.39 25.31 -5.79
C VAL A 12 -7.64 24.41 -4.58
N VAL A 13 -7.99 23.15 -4.82
CA VAL A 13 -7.88 22.12 -3.79
C VAL A 13 -6.38 22.01 -3.56
N SER A 14 -5.87 22.79 -2.61
CA SER A 14 -4.54 22.58 -2.07
C SER A 14 -4.53 21.14 -1.55
N GLY A 15 -3.73 20.28 -2.18
CA GLY A 15 -3.42 18.95 -1.66
C GLY A 15 -2.79 19.11 -0.29
N LEU A 16 -3.62 19.14 0.75
CA LEU A 16 -3.22 19.09 2.15
C LEU A 16 -2.88 17.64 2.57
N CYS A 17 -2.87 16.71 1.62
CA CYS A 17 -3.26 15.34 1.88
C CYS A 17 -2.06 14.40 1.86
N ALA A 18 -1.11 14.62 2.78
CA ALA A 18 -0.32 13.54 3.41
C ALA A 18 0.74 14.01 4.42
N ASN A 19 0.87 15.30 4.74
CA ASN A 19 1.83 15.70 5.79
C ASN A 19 1.24 15.60 7.22
N SER A 20 -0.08 15.49 7.34
CA SER A 20 -0.80 15.31 8.61
C SER A 20 -1.99 14.36 8.45
N PRO A 21 -2.46 13.71 9.53
CA PRO A 21 -3.60 12.80 9.46
C PRO A 21 -4.90 13.50 9.05
N PRO A 22 -5.68 12.94 8.11
CA PRO A 22 -7.05 13.39 7.87
C PRO A 22 -7.90 13.28 9.15
N PRO A 23 -8.88 14.19 9.37
CA PRO A 23 -9.77 14.11 10.52
C PRO A 23 -10.45 12.74 10.65
N GLY A 24 -10.45 12.18 11.87
CA GLY A 24 -11.07 10.88 12.16
C GLY A 24 -10.28 9.66 11.67
N SER A 25 -9.04 9.85 11.18
CA SER A 25 -8.16 8.72 10.85
C SER A 25 -7.64 8.00 12.10
N ILE A 26 -7.46 6.68 11.98
CA ILE A 26 -6.70 5.89 12.95
C ILE A 26 -5.21 6.10 12.66
N THR A 27 -4.47 6.57 13.66
CA THR A 27 -3.06 6.95 13.50
C THR A 27 -2.10 5.86 13.93
N VAL A 28 -1.03 5.68 13.16
CA VAL A 28 -0.01 4.64 13.34
C VAL A 28 1.38 5.25 13.39
N GLY A 29 2.26 4.72 14.24
CA GLY A 29 3.66 5.14 14.36
C GLY A 29 3.91 6.07 15.54
N PRO A 30 5.04 6.80 15.56
CA PRO A 30 5.41 7.69 16.66
C PRO A 30 4.32 8.73 16.96
N GLY A 31 3.81 8.74 18.19
CA GLY A 31 2.71 9.64 18.58
C GLY A 31 1.33 9.27 18.03
N GLY A 32 1.21 8.16 17.30
CA GLY A 32 -0.07 7.59 16.85
C GLY A 32 -0.76 6.77 17.94
N LYS A 33 -2.04 6.43 17.71
CA LYS A 33 -2.83 5.56 18.59
C LYS A 33 -2.27 4.12 18.64
N TYR A 34 -1.72 3.65 17.52
CA TYR A 34 -1.13 2.31 17.40
C TYR A 34 0.34 2.39 16.97
N SER A 35 1.15 1.44 17.40
CA SER A 35 2.56 1.35 17.00
C SER A 35 2.78 0.66 15.65
N THR A 36 1.87 -0.23 15.24
CA THR A 36 1.96 -1.00 13.99
C THR A 36 0.67 -0.92 13.17
N LEU A 37 0.78 -1.08 11.86
CA LEU A 37 -0.36 -1.04 10.95
C LEU A 37 -1.26 -2.26 11.15
N SER A 38 -0.66 -3.44 11.38
CA SER A 38 -1.40 -4.67 11.70
C SER A 38 -2.28 -4.54 12.96
N ALA A 39 -1.81 -3.84 14.00
CA ALA A 39 -2.62 -3.58 15.19
C ALA A 39 -3.74 -2.57 14.91
N ALA A 40 -3.43 -1.51 14.15
CA ALA A 40 -4.40 -0.49 13.78
C ALA A 40 -5.55 -1.05 12.94
N LEU A 41 -5.28 -1.98 12.01
CA LEU A 41 -6.29 -2.59 11.15
C LEU A 41 -7.38 -3.37 11.92
N LYS A 42 -7.10 -3.77 13.17
CA LYS A 42 -8.10 -4.37 14.07
C LYS A 42 -9.11 -3.35 14.60
N ASP A 43 -8.74 -2.07 14.62
CA ASP A 43 -9.63 -0.99 14.97
C ASP A 43 -10.53 -0.64 13.78
N THR A 44 -11.83 -0.75 14.00
CA THR A 44 -12.85 -0.49 12.99
C THR A 44 -13.62 0.81 13.24
N SER A 45 -13.14 1.68 14.14
CA SER A 45 -13.78 2.96 14.41
C SER A 45 -13.67 3.96 13.24
N SER A 46 -12.82 3.66 12.25
CA SER A 46 -12.65 4.44 11.03
C SER A 46 -12.19 3.55 9.87
N ASN A 47 -12.48 3.97 8.64
CA ASN A 47 -11.96 3.36 7.41
C ASN A 47 -10.72 4.06 6.85
N VAL A 48 -10.23 5.09 7.55
CA VAL A 48 -9.05 5.84 7.14
C VAL A 48 -7.93 5.61 8.14
N TYR A 49 -6.78 5.21 7.63
CA TYR A 49 -5.56 5.01 8.40
C TYR A 49 -4.51 6.02 7.94
N PHE A 50 -3.78 6.58 8.90
CA PHE A 50 -2.65 7.45 8.62
C PHE A 50 -1.41 6.94 9.36
N VAL A 51 -0.34 6.69 8.62
CA VAL A 51 0.94 6.25 9.18
C VAL A 51 1.90 7.42 9.18
N TYR A 52 2.35 7.82 10.36
CA TYR A 52 3.40 8.84 10.52
C TYR A 52 4.74 8.35 9.98
N ALA A 53 5.63 9.28 9.66
CA ALA A 53 6.99 9.01 9.18
C ALA A 53 7.73 8.04 10.12
N THR A 54 7.94 6.81 9.65
CA THR A 54 8.56 5.74 10.42
C THR A 54 8.87 4.53 9.51
N SER A 55 9.71 3.62 10.01
CA SER A 55 9.94 2.30 9.41
C SER A 55 9.45 1.22 10.36
N ILE A 56 8.51 0.38 9.91
CA ILE A 56 7.90 -0.69 10.71
C ILE A 56 8.26 -2.04 10.11
N LYS A 57 8.95 -2.88 10.90
CA LYS A 57 9.24 -4.25 10.53
C LYS A 57 8.05 -5.14 10.89
N GLU A 58 7.18 -5.43 9.93
CA GLU A 58 5.99 -6.25 10.14
C GLU A 58 5.50 -6.94 8.87
N ARG A 59 4.62 -7.95 9.03
CA ARG A 59 3.76 -8.44 7.96
C ARG A 59 2.35 -7.91 8.19
N VAL A 60 1.75 -7.34 7.15
CA VAL A 60 0.40 -6.78 7.18
C VAL A 60 -0.50 -7.60 6.26
N VAL A 61 -1.62 -8.08 6.80
CA VAL A 61 -2.66 -8.77 6.01
C VAL A 61 -3.95 -7.96 6.12
N ILE A 62 -4.43 -7.44 4.99
CA ILE A 62 -5.62 -6.62 4.90
C ILE A 62 -6.77 -7.49 4.43
N THR A 63 -7.73 -7.73 5.32
CA THR A 63 -8.93 -8.54 5.05
C THR A 63 -10.23 -7.74 4.99
N ARG A 64 -10.16 -6.43 5.29
CA ARG A 64 -11.33 -5.53 5.37
C ARG A 64 -11.44 -4.64 4.13
N SER A 65 -12.65 -4.59 3.56
CA SER A 65 -12.98 -3.79 2.38
C SER A 65 -13.12 -2.30 2.67
N ASN A 66 -13.06 -1.47 1.63
CA ASN A 66 -13.35 -0.04 1.63
C ASN A 66 -12.49 0.79 2.61
N ILE A 67 -11.25 0.38 2.85
CA ILE A 67 -10.31 1.15 3.68
C ILE A 67 -9.33 1.95 2.82
N THR A 68 -8.87 3.06 3.37
CA THR A 68 -7.82 3.89 2.78
C THR A 68 -6.67 4.04 3.77
N ILE A 69 -5.44 3.82 3.30
CA ILE A 69 -4.22 3.94 4.09
C ILE A 69 -3.35 5.03 3.46
N TYR A 70 -3.00 6.04 4.24
CA TYR A 70 -2.09 7.12 3.86
C TYR A 70 -0.77 6.96 4.60
N GLY A 71 0.34 6.93 3.86
CA GLY A 71 1.67 7.15 4.42
C GLY A 71 2.01 8.63 4.42
N GLN A 72 2.66 9.10 5.49
CA GLN A 72 3.16 10.47 5.54
C GLN A 72 4.19 10.71 4.41
N THR A 73 4.05 11.82 3.68
CA THR A 73 4.98 12.26 2.63
C THR A 73 5.10 13.78 2.62
N SER A 74 6.20 14.30 2.07
CA SER A 74 6.35 15.73 1.75
C SER A 74 5.67 16.14 0.43
N ASP A 75 5.36 15.18 -0.44
CA ASP A 75 4.68 15.39 -1.72
C ASP A 75 3.85 14.15 -2.07
N GLU A 76 2.53 14.33 -2.11
CA GLU A 76 1.56 13.26 -2.42
C GLU A 76 1.62 12.80 -3.88
N LEU A 77 2.19 13.61 -4.78
CA LEU A 77 2.21 13.35 -6.22
C LEU A 77 3.37 12.45 -6.67
N THR A 78 4.28 12.08 -5.76
CA THR A 78 5.44 11.24 -6.08
C THR A 78 5.74 10.22 -4.98
N TYR A 79 6.23 9.05 -5.39
CA TYR A 79 6.74 8.04 -4.46
C TYR A 79 8.05 8.47 -3.78
N SER A 80 8.82 9.38 -4.40
CA SER A 80 10.18 9.71 -3.95
C SER A 80 10.24 10.49 -2.63
N GLN A 81 9.10 11.01 -2.17
CA GLN A 81 8.97 11.79 -0.93
C GLN A 81 8.29 11.01 0.21
N ASN A 82 7.97 9.73 -0.02
CA ASN A 82 7.40 8.85 1.00
C ASN A 82 8.31 8.75 2.22
N LYS A 83 7.74 8.94 3.42
CA LYS A 83 8.48 8.86 4.70
C LYS A 83 8.12 7.62 5.52
N VAL A 84 7.26 6.76 4.99
CA VAL A 84 6.80 5.55 5.66
C VAL A 84 7.30 4.32 4.93
N THR A 85 7.90 3.40 5.68
CA THR A 85 8.36 2.11 5.15
C THR A 85 7.78 0.97 5.97
N ILE A 86 7.02 0.09 5.33
CA ILE A 86 6.63 -1.21 5.89
C ILE A 86 7.55 -2.26 5.25
N TYR A 87 8.26 -3.03 6.06
CA TYR A 87 9.21 -4.00 5.53
C TYR A 87 9.23 -5.31 6.31
N ASN A 88 9.62 -6.39 5.64
CA ASN A 88 10.03 -7.63 6.28
C ASN A 88 11.17 -8.30 5.49
N ASN A 89 11.47 -9.56 5.81
CA ASN A 89 12.46 -10.36 5.10
C ASN A 89 12.03 -11.84 4.98
N ILE A 90 10.74 -12.08 4.78
CA ILE A 90 10.17 -13.43 4.79
C ILE A 90 10.15 -13.98 3.35
N PRO A 91 10.86 -15.08 3.04
CA PRO A 91 10.75 -15.75 1.74
C PRO A 91 9.63 -16.78 1.72
N ALA A 92 9.10 -17.09 0.53
CA ALA A 92 8.08 -18.12 0.31
C ALA A 92 8.55 -19.52 0.77
N SER A 93 9.82 -19.84 0.57
CA SER A 93 10.45 -21.10 1.03
C SER A 93 10.33 -21.34 2.54
N THR A 94 10.18 -20.28 3.35
CA THR A 94 9.93 -20.40 4.80
C THR A 94 8.47 -20.11 5.14
N ALA A 95 7.81 -19.22 4.41
CA ALA A 95 6.42 -18.86 4.67
C ALA A 95 5.42 -19.97 4.29
N GLY A 96 5.83 -20.89 3.43
CA GLY A 96 5.00 -21.99 2.92
C GLY A 96 4.17 -21.64 1.69
N SER A 97 4.13 -20.35 1.31
CA SER A 97 3.33 -19.87 0.18
C SER A 97 3.85 -18.51 -0.30
N ASN A 98 3.48 -18.13 -1.54
CA ASN A 98 3.86 -16.83 -2.09
C ASN A 98 3.13 -15.71 -1.34
N GLU A 99 1.81 -15.81 -1.16
CA GLU A 99 1.05 -14.81 -0.39
C GLU A 99 1.56 -14.71 1.06
N ALA A 100 1.90 -15.84 1.68
CA ALA A 100 2.42 -15.89 3.05
C ALA A 100 3.77 -15.16 3.20
N SER A 101 4.54 -15.02 2.12
CA SER A 101 5.81 -14.27 2.11
C SER A 101 5.62 -12.75 2.02
N ALA A 102 4.44 -12.27 1.60
CA ALA A 102 4.20 -10.86 1.33
C ALA A 102 4.47 -9.96 2.56
N THR A 103 5.08 -8.79 2.36
CA THR A 103 5.16 -7.76 3.40
C THR A 103 3.79 -7.15 3.67
N VAL A 104 3.06 -6.82 2.60
CA VAL A 104 1.65 -6.44 2.66
C VAL A 104 0.86 -7.39 1.75
N SER A 105 -0.14 -8.07 2.28
CA SER A 105 -1.12 -8.82 1.49
C SER A 105 -2.48 -8.14 1.53
N ILE A 106 -3.06 -7.91 0.34
CA ILE A 106 -4.47 -7.59 0.16
C ILE A 106 -5.19 -8.91 -0.13
N HIS A 107 -5.84 -9.43 0.89
CA HIS A 107 -6.52 -10.72 0.83
C HIS A 107 -7.76 -10.64 -0.06
N ALA A 108 -8.17 -11.77 -0.66
CA ALA A 108 -9.32 -11.84 -1.58
C ALA A 108 -10.66 -11.42 -0.97
N SER A 109 -10.77 -11.39 0.36
CA SER A 109 -11.96 -10.88 1.06
C SER A 109 -12.04 -9.34 1.08
N ALA A 110 -10.93 -8.63 0.87
CA ALA A 110 -10.84 -7.17 0.99
C ALA A 110 -10.99 -6.50 -0.36
N LYS A 111 -12.12 -5.82 -0.59
CA LYS A 111 -12.44 -5.09 -1.83
C LYS A 111 -12.23 -3.59 -1.68
N ASP A 112 -11.87 -2.93 -2.77
CA ASP A 112 -11.78 -1.46 -2.87
C ASP A 112 -10.80 -0.84 -1.86
N VAL A 113 -9.68 -1.52 -1.61
CA VAL A 113 -8.59 -1.03 -0.75
C VAL A 113 -7.76 -0.01 -1.51
N LYS A 114 -7.44 1.12 -0.86
CA LYS A 114 -6.56 2.16 -1.40
C LYS A 114 -5.36 2.41 -0.51
N ILE A 115 -4.18 2.48 -1.11
CA ILE A 115 -2.93 2.79 -0.42
C ILE A 115 -2.22 3.96 -1.11
N TYR A 116 -1.85 4.96 -0.33
CA TYR A 116 -1.19 6.18 -0.79
C TYR A 116 0.19 6.33 -0.12
N ASN A 117 1.22 6.63 -0.92
CA ASN A 117 2.51 7.17 -0.47
C ASN A 117 3.25 6.31 0.58
N LEU A 118 3.29 5.00 0.36
CA LEU A 118 4.01 4.03 1.20
C LEU A 118 5.17 3.38 0.46
N ASN A 119 6.30 3.20 1.15
CA ASN A 119 7.33 2.26 0.75
C ASN A 119 6.98 0.88 1.32
N ILE A 120 6.99 -0.16 0.49
CA ILE A 120 6.73 -1.54 0.90
C ILE A 120 7.90 -2.39 0.39
N ALA A 121 8.58 -3.09 1.30
CA ALA A 121 9.82 -3.77 0.97
C ALA A 121 9.89 -5.19 1.54
N ASN A 122 10.24 -6.17 0.70
CA ASN A 122 10.73 -7.46 1.18
C ASN A 122 12.24 -7.54 0.96
N THR A 123 12.98 -7.54 2.07
CA THR A 123 14.44 -7.38 2.09
C THR A 123 15.20 -8.71 2.04
N TYR A 124 14.52 -9.83 1.74
CA TYR A 124 15.15 -11.16 1.70
C TYR A 124 16.30 -11.25 0.68
N GLY A 125 16.12 -10.70 -0.52
CA GLY A 125 17.13 -10.74 -1.58
C GLY A 125 17.10 -12.02 -2.42
N ARG A 126 18.24 -12.44 -2.94
CA ARG A 126 18.36 -13.56 -3.89
C ARG A 126 18.19 -14.91 -3.20
N GLY A 127 17.44 -15.82 -3.83
CA GLY A 127 17.42 -17.25 -3.49
C GLY A 127 16.04 -17.86 -3.27
N SER A 128 14.99 -17.05 -3.18
CA SER A 128 13.58 -17.48 -3.08
C SER A 128 12.68 -16.31 -3.44
N GLN A 129 11.45 -16.59 -3.87
CA GLN A 129 10.38 -15.62 -3.98
C GLN A 129 10.20 -14.92 -2.62
N ALA A 130 10.07 -13.60 -2.64
CA ALA A 130 9.93 -12.80 -1.44
C ALA A 130 9.15 -11.53 -1.76
N ILE A 131 7.85 -11.58 -1.51
CA ILE A 131 6.90 -10.60 -2.05
C ILE A 131 6.85 -9.35 -1.17
N ALA A 132 6.89 -8.17 -1.78
CA ALA A 132 6.66 -6.91 -1.07
C ALA A 132 5.16 -6.65 -0.95
N LEU A 133 4.44 -6.65 -2.07
CA LEU A 133 2.98 -6.47 -2.11
C LEU A 133 2.32 -7.64 -2.86
N ALA A 134 1.36 -8.30 -2.22
CA ALA A 134 0.48 -9.27 -2.85
C ALA A 134 -0.95 -8.71 -2.93
N ILE A 135 -1.60 -8.87 -4.08
CA ILE A 135 -2.99 -8.47 -4.30
C ILE A 135 -3.71 -9.63 -4.99
N ASN A 136 -4.73 -10.19 -4.32
CA ASN A 136 -5.39 -11.42 -4.75
C ASN A 136 -6.89 -11.20 -4.97
N ASN A 137 -7.39 -11.49 -6.18
CA ASN A 137 -8.81 -11.61 -6.54
C ASN A 137 -9.69 -10.44 -6.09
N THR A 138 -9.24 -9.20 -6.31
CA THR A 138 -9.92 -8.02 -5.75
C THR A 138 -9.79 -6.76 -6.61
N HIS A 139 -10.39 -5.66 -6.14
CA HIS A 139 -10.19 -4.31 -6.65
C HIS A 139 -9.25 -3.54 -5.72
N PHE A 140 -8.15 -3.04 -6.25
CA PHE A 140 -7.11 -2.35 -5.48
C PHE A 140 -6.59 -1.10 -6.20
N GLY A 141 -6.35 -0.03 -5.44
CA GLY A 141 -5.70 1.19 -5.91
C GLY A 141 -4.45 1.55 -5.11
N GLY A 142 -3.29 1.55 -5.76
CA GLY A 142 -2.02 2.01 -5.22
C GLY A 142 -1.56 3.32 -5.88
N TYR A 143 -1.27 4.34 -5.08
CA TYR A 143 -0.87 5.67 -5.58
C TYR A 143 0.42 6.10 -4.89
N GLY A 144 1.46 6.40 -5.67
CA GLY A 144 2.75 6.82 -5.09
C GLY A 144 3.45 5.72 -4.30
N LEU A 145 3.19 4.45 -4.60
CA LEU A 145 3.85 3.33 -3.89
C LEU A 145 5.29 3.14 -4.37
N ASN A 146 6.18 2.79 -3.45
CA ASN A 146 7.54 2.36 -3.75
C ASN A 146 7.71 0.91 -3.30
N LEU A 147 7.69 -0.02 -4.25
CA LEU A 147 7.78 -1.46 -4.00
C LEU A 147 9.20 -1.92 -4.30
N THR A 148 9.86 -2.55 -3.32
CA THR A 148 11.24 -3.02 -3.47
C THR A 148 11.41 -4.47 -3.02
N GLY A 149 12.16 -5.24 -3.80
CA GLY A 149 12.43 -6.64 -3.54
C GLY A 149 13.48 -7.21 -4.49
N TYR A 150 13.48 -8.54 -4.67
CA TYR A 150 14.39 -9.21 -5.59
C TYR A 150 13.66 -10.16 -6.55
N GLN A 151 13.12 -11.26 -6.03
CA GLN A 151 12.28 -12.19 -6.80
C GLN A 151 10.81 -12.02 -6.36
N ASP A 152 9.90 -11.90 -7.33
CA ASP A 152 8.45 -11.74 -7.11
C ASP A 152 8.08 -10.51 -6.25
N THR A 153 8.65 -9.34 -6.54
CA THR A 153 8.44 -8.14 -5.70
C THR A 153 6.96 -7.74 -5.60
N LEU A 154 6.22 -7.75 -6.71
CA LEU A 154 4.78 -7.51 -6.76
C LEU A 154 4.08 -8.75 -7.29
N LEU A 155 3.19 -9.33 -6.47
CA LEU A 155 2.27 -10.39 -6.87
C LEU A 155 0.88 -9.79 -7.12
N THR A 156 0.36 -9.94 -8.34
CA THR A 156 -0.92 -9.37 -8.78
C THR A 156 -1.78 -10.44 -9.44
N ASN A 157 -2.58 -11.17 -8.65
CA ASN A 157 -3.40 -12.28 -9.12
C ASN A 157 -4.87 -11.91 -9.22
N ASN A 158 -5.46 -12.02 -10.40
CA ASN A 158 -6.90 -11.90 -10.67
C ASN A 158 -7.59 -10.63 -10.13
N GLY A 159 -8.42 -9.98 -10.94
CA GLY A 159 -9.12 -8.76 -10.54
C GLY A 159 -8.51 -7.49 -11.12
N LEU A 160 -8.92 -6.34 -10.58
CA LEU A 160 -8.61 -5.03 -11.15
C LEU A 160 -7.68 -4.28 -10.20
N HIS A 161 -6.40 -4.22 -10.58
CA HIS A 161 -5.37 -3.58 -9.78
C HIS A 161 -4.83 -2.36 -10.53
N PHE A 162 -4.93 -1.20 -9.92
CA PHE A 162 -4.42 0.05 -10.47
C PHE A 162 -3.24 0.55 -9.64
N LEU A 163 -2.08 0.72 -10.26
CA LEU A 163 -0.92 1.34 -9.63
C LEU A 163 -0.52 2.57 -10.45
N SER A 164 -0.33 3.72 -9.79
CA SER A 164 0.02 4.97 -10.45
C SER A 164 1.05 5.77 -9.69
N LYS A 165 1.90 6.51 -10.43
CA LYS A 165 2.95 7.39 -9.89
C LYS A 165 3.89 6.70 -8.90
N GLY A 166 4.04 5.39 -9.02
CA GLY A 166 4.85 4.56 -8.15
C GLY A 166 6.19 4.17 -8.76
N TYR A 167 6.92 3.34 -8.02
CA TYR A 167 8.17 2.70 -8.42
C TYR A 167 8.13 1.24 -8.00
N ILE A 168 8.59 0.34 -8.87
CA ILE A 168 8.67 -1.09 -8.60
C ILE A 168 10.08 -1.54 -8.98
N ASN A 169 10.80 -2.11 -8.03
CA ASN A 169 12.17 -2.59 -8.21
C ASN A 169 12.30 -4.06 -7.81
N GLY A 170 12.90 -4.84 -8.70
CA GLY A 170 13.39 -6.18 -8.41
C GLY A 170 14.24 -6.69 -9.56
N ALA A 171 14.55 -7.98 -9.56
CA ALA A 171 15.46 -8.63 -10.49
C ALA A 171 14.81 -9.76 -11.28
N THR A 172 14.18 -10.73 -10.60
CA THR A 172 13.60 -11.93 -11.24
C THR A 172 12.10 -11.91 -11.07
N ASP A 173 11.35 -11.99 -12.17
CA ASP A 173 9.88 -12.02 -12.16
C ASP A 173 9.25 -10.97 -11.24
N PHE A 174 9.87 -9.79 -11.15
CA PHE A 174 9.60 -8.83 -10.06
C PHE A 174 8.19 -8.25 -10.10
N VAL A 175 7.48 -8.39 -11.23
CA VAL A 175 6.03 -8.32 -11.32
C VAL A 175 5.55 -9.68 -11.83
N SER A 176 4.78 -10.38 -11.00
CA SER A 176 4.33 -11.75 -11.27
C SER A 176 2.82 -11.89 -11.06
N TRP A 177 2.25 -12.89 -11.72
CA TRP A 177 0.87 -13.32 -11.55
C TRP A 177 0.79 -14.84 -11.71
N TYR A 178 -0.27 -15.44 -11.19
CA TYR A 178 -0.57 -16.86 -11.30
C TYR A 178 -1.97 -17.08 -11.86
N ASN A 179 -2.08 -17.97 -12.84
CA ASN A 179 -3.36 -18.38 -13.45
C ASN A 179 -3.94 -19.66 -12.83
N GLY A 180 -3.44 -20.08 -11.66
CA GLY A 180 -3.90 -21.26 -10.92
C GLY A 180 -5.12 -20.97 -10.03
N THR A 181 -5.79 -22.02 -9.57
CA THR A 181 -6.92 -21.93 -8.63
C THR A 181 -6.47 -21.32 -7.29
N PRO A 182 -7.35 -20.58 -6.56
CA PRO A 182 -6.97 -19.87 -5.33
C PRO A 182 -6.31 -20.73 -4.24
N ASP A 183 -6.50 -22.04 -4.30
CA ASP A 183 -6.08 -23.02 -3.30
C ASP A 183 -4.58 -23.40 -3.41
N GLU A 184 -3.86 -22.89 -4.42
CA GLU A 184 -2.41 -23.13 -4.63
C GLU A 184 -1.52 -21.95 -4.18
N LEU A 185 -2.08 -20.93 -3.51
CA LEU A 185 -1.41 -19.66 -3.17
C LEU A 185 -0.74 -19.59 -1.80
#